data_AF-A0A381PFF0-F1
#
_entry.id   AF-A0A381PFF0-F1
#
_cell.length_a   1.000
_cell.length_b   1.000
_cell.length_c   1.000
_cell.angle_alpha   90.00
_cell.angle_beta   90.00
_cell.angle_gamma   90.00
#
_symmetry.space_group_name_H-M   'P 1'
#
loop_
_entity.id
_entity.type
_entity.pdbx_description
1 polymer ?
#
loop_
_entity_poly.entity_id
_entity_poly.type
_entity_poly.pdbx_seq_one_letter_code
_entity_poly.pdbx_strand_id
1 'polypeptide(L)'
;VKACQDDGFCMAIDLVAVDYSAHPGRTDLPPGIEPERFEVVASLISHASGRRVRLRTQVPENDPVVPSLFDLFPGTEAMEREAWDLVGVAFDGHPDPTRILLPEDWEGHPLRRDVAMGRIPVQFRDAPAVR
;
A
#
# COMPACT_ATOMS: atom_id res chain seq x y z
N VAL A 1 8.32 -1.72 14.91
CA VAL A 1 9.07 -2.49 13.88
C VAL A 1 10.39 -3.03 14.40
N LYS A 2 11.31 -2.18 14.88
CA LYS A 2 12.62 -2.63 15.41
C LYS A 2 12.50 -3.75 16.45
N ALA A 3 11.57 -3.62 17.41
CA ALA A 3 11.27 -4.68 18.37
C ALA A 3 10.88 -6.03 17.72
N CYS A 4 10.18 -6.04 16.58
CA CYS A 4 9.89 -7.28 15.85
C CYS A 4 11.17 -7.87 15.23
N GLN A 5 12.06 -7.03 14.69
CA GLN A 5 13.35 -7.49 14.20
C GLN A 5 14.18 -8.11 15.34
N ASP A 6 14.21 -7.45 16.50
CA ASP A 6 14.92 -7.92 17.70
C ASP A 6 14.31 -9.23 18.26
N ASP A 7 12.99 -9.40 18.13
CA ASP A 7 12.25 -10.64 18.47
C ASP A 7 12.46 -11.78 17.45
N GLY A 8 13.32 -11.59 16.43
CA GLY A 8 13.69 -12.62 15.47
C GLY A 8 12.75 -12.76 14.27
N PHE A 9 11.92 -11.77 13.98
CA PHE A 9 11.26 -11.65 12.68
C PHE A 9 12.30 -11.18 11.66
N CYS A 10 12.69 -12.07 10.75
CA CYS A 10 13.87 -11.92 9.91
C CYS A 10 13.56 -11.49 8.47
N MET A 11 12.30 -11.52 8.05
CA MET A 11 11.91 -11.19 6.68
C MET A 11 10.55 -10.48 6.64
N ALA A 12 10.46 -9.43 5.83
CA ALA A 12 9.19 -8.88 5.37
C ALA A 12 8.72 -9.70 4.15
N ILE A 13 7.57 -10.36 4.28
CA ILE A 13 6.96 -11.16 3.20
C ILE A 13 6.31 -10.24 2.18
N ASP A 14 5.61 -9.22 2.69
CA ASP A 14 4.72 -8.38 1.91
C ASP A 14 4.59 -7.01 2.58
N LEU A 15 4.46 -5.96 1.78
CA LEU A 15 4.08 -4.62 2.19
C LEU A 15 3.09 -4.07 1.18
N VAL A 16 1.92 -3.63 1.66
CA VAL A 16 0.85 -3.11 0.82
C VAL A 16 0.23 -1.87 1.43
N ALA A 17 -0.13 -0.91 0.59
CA ALA A 17 -0.97 0.23 0.97
C ALA A 17 -2.42 0.00 0.52
N VAL A 18 -3.38 0.38 1.36
CA VAL A 18 -4.81 0.20 1.10
C VAL A 18 -5.52 1.55 1.24
N ASP A 19 -6.30 1.92 0.22
CA ASP A 19 -7.19 3.08 0.25
C ASP A 19 -8.59 2.68 0.76
N TYR A 20 -8.92 3.15 1.96
CA TYR A 20 -10.18 2.93 2.67
C TYR A 20 -11.23 4.01 2.42
N SER A 21 -11.04 4.94 1.47
CA SER A 21 -12.02 5.99 1.14
C SER A 21 -13.43 5.46 0.80
N ALA A 22 -13.54 4.24 0.26
CA ALA A 22 -14.82 3.58 -0.01
C ALA A 22 -15.46 2.88 1.22
N HIS A 23 -14.80 2.89 2.38
CA HIS A 23 -15.21 2.20 3.61
C HIS A 23 -15.16 3.15 4.83
N PRO A 24 -15.92 4.25 4.82
CA PRO A 24 -15.97 5.18 5.96
C PRO A 24 -16.53 4.50 7.21
N GLY A 25 -15.97 4.81 8.39
CA GLY A 25 -16.49 4.31 9.67
C GLY A 25 -16.16 2.85 9.99
N ARG A 26 -15.07 2.31 9.44
CA ARG A 26 -14.57 0.96 9.77
C ARG A 26 -14.34 0.81 11.29
N THR A 27 -14.68 -0.36 11.84
CA THR A 27 -14.61 -0.66 13.29
C THR A 27 -13.67 -1.83 13.62
N ASP A 28 -12.91 -2.31 12.63
CA ASP A 28 -11.97 -3.44 12.77
C ASP A 28 -10.61 -3.04 13.37
N LEU A 29 -10.47 -1.78 13.80
CA LEU A 29 -9.26 -1.27 14.44
C LEU A 29 -9.31 -1.51 15.96
N PRO A 30 -8.16 -1.76 16.60
CA PRO A 30 -8.07 -1.84 18.05
C PRO A 30 -8.52 -0.53 18.73
N PRO A 31 -8.98 -0.59 19.99
CA PRO A 31 -9.29 0.61 20.76
C PRO A 31 -8.10 1.58 20.82
N GLY A 32 -8.36 2.86 20.59
CA GLY A 32 -7.34 3.93 20.63
C GLY A 32 -6.60 4.19 19.31
N ILE A 33 -6.97 3.50 18.23
CA ILE A 33 -6.47 3.79 16.87
C ILE A 33 -7.61 4.34 16.03
N GLU A 34 -7.49 5.60 15.61
CA GLU A 34 -8.46 6.23 14.73
C GLU A 34 -8.25 5.77 13.28
N PRO A 35 -9.32 5.49 12.51
CA PRO A 35 -9.22 5.09 11.12
C PRO A 35 -8.82 6.28 10.23
N GLU A 36 -7.85 6.04 9.35
CA GLU A 36 -7.42 6.99 8.33
C GLU A 36 -7.78 6.51 6.92
N ARG A 37 -7.63 7.40 5.92
CA ARG A 37 -7.87 7.05 4.51
C ARG A 37 -6.93 5.94 4.04
N PHE A 38 -5.64 6.06 4.35
CA PHE A 38 -4.64 5.09 3.91
C PHE A 38 -4.22 4.19 5.08
N GLU A 39 -3.99 2.92 4.78
CA GLU A 39 -3.41 1.96 5.73
C GLU A 39 -2.24 1.25 5.06
N VAL A 40 -1.06 1.30 5.67
CA VAL A 40 0.10 0.51 5.25
C VAL A 40 0.16 -0.75 6.10
N VAL A 41 0.24 -1.90 5.44
CA VAL A 41 0.25 -3.22 6.07
C VAL A 41 1.53 -3.93 5.71
N ALA A 42 2.36 -4.22 6.71
CA ALA A 42 3.59 -5.01 6.54
C ALA A 42 3.43 -6.38 7.22
N SER A 43 3.70 -7.45 6.49
CA SER A 43 3.66 -8.83 7.01
C SER A 43 5.08 -9.34 7.22
N LEU A 44 5.44 -9.66 8.47
CA LEU A 44 6.77 -10.17 8.82
C LEU A 44 6.71 -11.64 9.24
N ILE A 45 7.81 -12.38 9.02
CA ILE A 45 7.96 -13.78 9.40
C ILE A 45 9.28 -14.04 10.14
N SER A 46 9.20 -14.91 11.14
CA SER A 46 10.36 -15.53 11.78
C SER A 46 10.50 -16.96 11.29
N HIS A 47 11.56 -17.27 10.53
CA HIS A 47 11.80 -18.63 10.05
C HIS A 47 12.12 -19.60 11.19
N ALA A 48 12.80 -19.12 12.24
CA ALA A 48 13.18 -19.96 13.38
C ALA A 48 11.98 -20.45 14.19
N SER A 49 10.95 -19.61 14.36
CA SER A 49 9.77 -19.94 15.16
C SER A 49 8.52 -20.27 14.34
N GLY A 50 8.55 -20.03 13.02
CA GLY A 50 7.38 -20.14 12.14
C GLY A 50 6.30 -19.08 12.39
N ARG A 51 6.53 -18.13 13.30
CA ARG A 51 5.57 -17.08 13.66
C ARG A 51 5.47 -16.02 12.57
N ARG A 52 4.26 -15.51 12.38
CA ARG A 52 3.97 -14.38 11.48
C ARG A 52 3.29 -13.27 12.25
N VAL A 53 3.61 -12.03 11.91
CA VAL A 53 2.95 -10.85 12.46
C VAL A 53 2.59 -9.90 11.33
N ARG A 54 1.47 -9.20 11.49
CA ARG A 54 1.03 -8.15 10.57
C ARG A 54 1.02 -6.84 11.33
N LEU A 55 1.79 -5.88 10.82
CA LEU A 55 1.84 -4.52 11.32
C LEU A 55 0.91 -3.69 10.43
N ARG A 56 0.01 -2.93 11.05
CA ARG A 56 -0.96 -2.07 10.38
C ARG A 56 -0.75 -0.65 10.86
N THR A 57 -0.47 0.27 9.94
CA THR A 57 -0.20 1.67 10.22
C THR A 57 -1.26 2.51 9.54
N GLN A 58 -2.00 3.31 10.31
CA GLN A 58 -2.93 4.30 9.75
C GLN A 58 -2.15 5.52 9.26
N VAL A 59 -2.49 6.01 8.08
CA VAL A 59 -1.77 7.06 7.37
C VAL A 59 -2.77 8.11 6.88
N PRO A 60 -2.64 9.37 7.32
CA PRO A 60 -3.58 10.43 6.98
C PRO A 60 -3.50 10.79 5.50
N GLU A 61 -4.61 11.24 4.92
CA GLU A 61 -4.66 11.67 3.52
C GLU A 61 -3.81 12.92 3.25
N ASN A 62 -3.77 13.82 4.23
CA ASN A 62 -3.19 15.15 4.10
C ASN A 62 -1.65 15.12 4.04
N ASP A 63 -1.07 14.08 4.62
CA ASP A 63 0.37 13.85 4.69
C ASP A 63 0.64 12.34 4.60
N PRO A 64 0.53 11.74 3.39
CA PRO A 64 0.58 10.30 3.20
C PRO A 64 2.02 9.80 3.19
N VAL A 65 2.76 10.05 4.28
CA VAL A 65 4.18 9.71 4.44
C VAL A 65 4.36 8.80 5.66
N VAL A 66 5.15 7.74 5.51
CA VAL A 66 5.54 6.85 6.62
C VAL A 66 7.05 6.58 6.59
N PRO A 67 7.69 6.21 7.71
CA PRO A 67 9.08 5.79 7.69
C PRO A 67 9.26 4.50 6.86
N SER A 68 10.31 4.47 6.04
CA SER A 68 10.73 3.29 5.29
C SER A 68 11.13 2.15 6.23
N LEU A 69 10.85 0.91 5.81
CA LEU A 69 11.33 -0.31 6.46
C LEU A 69 12.66 -0.79 5.89
N PHE A 70 13.18 -0.17 4.83
CA PHE A 70 14.34 -0.62 4.08
C PHE A 70 15.57 -0.91 4.96
N ASP A 71 15.91 -0.01 5.88
CA ASP A 71 17.07 -0.16 6.78
C ASP A 71 16.96 -1.39 7.70
N LEU A 72 15.74 -1.83 8.01
CA LEU A 72 15.48 -3.00 8.85
C LEU A 72 15.24 -4.27 8.03
N PHE A 73 14.58 -4.13 6.88
CA PHE A 73 14.17 -5.21 6.00
C PHE A 73 14.44 -4.80 4.54
N PRO A 74 15.66 -4.96 4.02
CA PRO A 74 16.02 -4.49 2.68
C PRO A 74 15.15 -5.06 1.55
N GLY A 75 14.50 -6.21 1.78
CA GLY A 75 13.54 -6.79 0.85
C GLY A 75 12.27 -5.95 0.63
N THR A 76 12.02 -4.90 1.41
CA THR A 76 10.86 -4.00 1.24
C THR A 76 11.04 -2.97 0.13
N GLU A 77 12.22 -2.86 -0.48
CA GLU A 77 12.52 -1.82 -1.48
C GLU A 77 11.46 -1.73 -2.59
N ALA A 78 11.26 -2.80 -3.34
CA ALA A 78 10.27 -2.81 -4.43
C ALA A 78 8.82 -2.66 -3.92
N MET A 79 8.49 -3.18 -2.74
CA MET A 79 7.13 -3.15 -2.19
C MET A 79 6.73 -1.74 -1.71
N GLU A 80 7.67 -1.00 -1.14
CA GLU A 80 7.49 0.42 -0.78
C GLU A 80 7.30 1.28 -2.04
N ARG A 81 8.08 1.01 -3.09
CA ARG A 81 7.91 1.68 -4.38
C ARG A 81 6.58 1.35 -5.05
N GLU A 82 6.13 0.12 -4.98
CA GLU A 82 4.80 -0.28 -5.49
C GLU A 82 3.67 0.44 -4.75
N ALA A 83 3.73 0.49 -3.41
CA ALA A 83 2.76 1.21 -2.60
C ALA A 83 2.73 2.71 -2.91
N TRP A 84 3.89 3.32 -3.15
CA TRP A 84 3.99 4.69 -3.60
C TRP A 84 3.44 4.88 -5.02
N ASP A 85 3.84 4.04 -5.98
CA ASP A 85 3.47 4.17 -7.39
C ASP A 85 1.95 4.02 -7.58
N LEU A 86 1.35 3.00 -6.94
CA LEU A 86 -0.04 2.64 -7.15
C LEU A 86 -1.04 3.36 -6.24
N VAL A 87 -0.67 3.67 -5.00
CA VAL A 87 -1.58 4.25 -3.98
C VAL A 87 -1.14 5.66 -3.55
N GLY A 88 0.13 6.02 -3.73
CA GLY A 88 0.63 7.36 -3.43
C GLY A 88 0.94 7.59 -1.96
N VAL A 89 1.33 6.54 -1.23
CA VAL A 89 1.93 6.66 0.10
C VAL A 89 3.45 6.71 -0.05
N ALA A 90 4.08 7.77 0.42
CA ALA A 90 5.53 7.94 0.35
C ALA A 90 6.25 7.35 1.57
N PHE A 91 7.50 6.94 1.37
CA PHE A 91 8.34 6.32 2.39
C PHE A 91 9.58 7.18 2.66
N ASP A 92 9.65 7.77 3.86
CA ASP A 92 10.79 8.59 4.27
C ASP A 92 12.01 7.70 4.59
N GLY A 93 13.18 8.10 4.12
CA GLY A 93 14.42 7.31 4.21
C GLY A 93 14.56 6.19 3.17
N HIS A 94 13.65 6.09 2.19
CA HIS A 94 13.74 5.11 1.12
C HIS A 94 14.89 5.47 0.12
N PRO A 95 15.69 4.50 -0.35
CA PRO A 95 16.87 4.78 -1.18
C PRO A 95 16.58 5.27 -2.60
N ASP A 96 15.48 4.84 -3.22
CA ASP A 96 15.13 5.18 -4.61
C ASP A 96 13.59 5.31 -4.82
N PRO A 97 13.01 6.51 -4.59
CA PRO A 97 11.57 6.72 -4.72
C PRO A 97 11.16 6.96 -6.20
N THR A 98 11.46 6.01 -7.08
CA THR A 98 11.08 6.05 -8.50
C THR A 98 9.95 5.07 -8.82
N ARG A 99 9.19 5.36 -9.89
CA ARG A 99 8.08 4.49 -10.35
C ARG A 99 8.63 3.12 -10.73
N ILE A 100 7.84 2.07 -10.50
CA ILE A 100 8.27 0.68 -10.73
C ILE A 100 7.33 -0.08 -11.66
N LEU A 101 6.02 0.19 -11.60
CA LEU A 101 5.01 -0.49 -12.43
C LEU A 101 4.44 0.41 -13.51
N LEU A 102 4.22 1.70 -13.20
CA LEU A 102 3.63 2.64 -14.14
C LEU A 102 4.70 3.29 -15.02
N PRO A 103 4.33 3.71 -16.24
CA PRO A 103 5.21 4.54 -17.07
C PRO A 103 5.70 5.79 -16.33
N GLU A 104 6.90 6.25 -16.64
CA GLU A 104 7.52 7.42 -15.98
C GLU A 104 6.70 8.70 -16.15
N ASP A 105 5.97 8.82 -17.26
CA ASP A 105 5.09 9.94 -17.60
C ASP A 105 3.67 9.82 -17.02
N TRP A 106 3.38 8.76 -16.26
CA TRP A 106 2.07 8.59 -15.65
C TRP A 106 1.81 9.64 -14.57
N GLU A 107 0.62 10.23 -14.57
CA GLU A 107 0.15 11.16 -13.54
C GLU A 107 -0.85 10.48 -12.59
N GLY A 108 -0.61 10.59 -11.28
CA GLY A 108 -1.48 10.04 -10.24
C GLY A 108 -1.18 8.59 -9.83
N HIS A 109 -2.17 7.98 -9.17
CA HIS A 109 -2.07 6.71 -8.43
C HIS A 109 -3.33 5.83 -8.68
N PRO A 110 -3.27 4.85 -9.58
CA PRO A 110 -4.46 4.17 -10.13
C PRO A 110 -5.23 3.28 -9.15
N LEU A 111 -4.63 2.83 -8.05
CA LEU A 111 -5.32 2.03 -7.04
C LEU A 111 -6.07 2.88 -5.99
N ARG A 112 -5.98 4.20 -6.06
CA ARG A 112 -6.85 5.06 -5.26
C ARG A 112 -8.29 4.95 -5.76
N ARG A 113 -9.25 4.94 -4.83
CA ARG A 113 -10.67 4.69 -5.16
C ARG A 113 -11.37 5.89 -5.80
N ASP A 114 -10.76 7.07 -5.75
CA ASP A 114 -11.20 8.29 -6.42
C ASP A 114 -10.82 8.32 -7.92
N VAL A 115 -9.94 7.42 -8.38
CA VAL A 115 -9.57 7.31 -9.79
C VAL A 115 -10.61 6.51 -10.58
N ALA A 116 -11.17 7.13 -11.62
CA ALA A 116 -12.13 6.47 -12.50
C ALA A 116 -11.46 5.32 -13.27
N MET A 117 -12.02 4.12 -13.17
CA MET A 117 -11.58 2.99 -13.98
C MET A 117 -11.87 3.27 -15.46
N GLY A 118 -10.83 3.29 -16.29
CA GLY A 118 -10.97 3.29 -17.74
C GLY A 118 -11.74 2.07 -18.21
N ARG A 119 -12.82 2.28 -18.97
CA ARG A 119 -13.64 1.19 -19.55
C ARG A 119 -13.76 1.44 -21.04
N ILE A 120 -13.42 0.43 -21.83
CA ILE A 120 -13.73 0.42 -23.26
C ILE A 120 -15.04 -0.36 -23.42
N PRO A 121 -16.12 0.27 -23.90
CA PRO A 121 -17.38 -0.43 -24.10
C PRO A 121 -17.19 -1.54 -25.14
N VAL A 122 -17.75 -2.71 -24.86
CA VAL A 122 -17.75 -3.83 -25.81
C VAL A 122 -18.63 -3.46 -27.00
N GLN A 123 -18.05 -3.47 -28.20
CA GLN A 123 -18.75 -3.18 -29.44
C GLN A 123 -19.13 -4.48 -30.14
N PHE A 124 -20.42 -4.64 -30.45
CA PHE A 124 -20.92 -5.72 -31.32
C PHE A 124 -21.31 -5.14 -32.69
N ARG A 125 -21.17 -5.96 -33.73
CA ARG A 125 -21.43 -5.56 -35.13
C ARG A 125 -22.83 -4.97 -35.34
N ASP A 126 -23.84 -5.46 -34.62
CA ASP A 126 -25.24 -5.05 -34.74
C ASP A 126 -25.82 -4.45 -33.43
N ALA A 127 -24.96 -3.93 -32.54
CA ALA A 127 -25.45 -3.27 -31.33
C ALA A 127 -26.22 -1.98 -31.68
N PRO A 128 -27.40 -1.73 -31.08
CA PRO A 128 -28.04 -0.43 -31.22
C PRO A 128 -27.09 0.65 -30.69
N ALA A 129 -27.00 1.78 -31.40
CA ALA A 129 -26.20 2.91 -30.95
C ALA A 129 -26.64 3.32 -29.54
N VAL A 130 -25.66 3.60 -28.66
CA VAL A 130 -25.92 4.08 -27.30
C VAL A 130 -26.73 5.38 -27.40
N ARG A 131 -27.95 5.39 -26.88
CA ARG A 131 -28.85 6.55 -26.86
C ARG A 131 -28.46 7.53 -25.76
#